data_AF-A0A0N0LVY4-F1
#
_entry.id   AF-A0A0N0LVY4-F1
#
_cell.length_a   1.000
_cell.length_b   1.000
_cell.length_c   1.000
_cell.angle_alpha   90.00
_cell.angle_beta   90.00
_cell.angle_gamma   90.00
#
_symmetry.space_group_name_H-M   'P 1'
#
loop_
_entity.id
_entity.type
_entity.pdbx_description
1 polymer ?
#
loop_
_entity_poly.entity_id
_entity_poly.type
_entity_poly.pdbx_seq_one_letter_code
_entity_poly.pdbx_strand_id
1 'polypeptide(L)'
;DQARTIRIPVHMIETINKLVRTSRQFLHEQGREPTPEEMAERLSMPLEKVRKVMKIAKEPISLETPIGDEEDSHLGDFIEDKNAIIPVDAAIQANLKETVTRVLASLTPREERVLRMRFGIGMNTDHTLEEVGQQFSVTRERIRQIEAKALRKLKHPSRSRKMRSFLDQ
;
A
#
# COMPACT_ATOMS: atom_id res chain seq x y z
N ASP A 1 -8.30 -32.82 -0.13
CA ASP A 1 -8.66 -31.42 0.17
C ASP A 1 -7.55 -30.59 0.88
N GLN A 2 -6.42 -31.19 1.29
CA GLN A 2 -5.37 -30.50 2.07
C GLN A 2 -3.96 -30.54 1.45
N ALA A 3 -3.81 -30.97 0.19
CA ALA A 3 -2.50 -31.21 -0.41
C ALA A 3 -1.76 -29.94 -0.88
N ARG A 4 -2.43 -28.78 -0.99
CA ARG A 4 -1.82 -27.53 -1.47
C ARG A 4 -1.60 -26.55 -0.34
N THR A 5 -0.48 -25.80 -0.41
CA THR A 5 -0.15 -24.70 0.51
C THR A 5 -1.24 -23.61 0.53
N ILE A 6 -1.82 -23.30 -0.64
CA ILE A 6 -2.95 -22.38 -0.76
C ILE A 6 -4.20 -23.19 -1.09
N ARG A 7 -5.19 -23.17 -0.19
CA ARG A 7 -6.45 -23.91 -0.35
C ARG A 7 -7.23 -23.38 -1.55
N ILE A 8 -7.62 -24.28 -2.46
CA ILE A 8 -8.45 -23.98 -3.63
C ILE A 8 -9.83 -24.66 -3.46
N PRO A 9 -10.94 -24.00 -3.81
CA PRO A 9 -12.26 -24.63 -3.84
C PRO A 9 -12.33 -25.86 -4.78
N VAL A 10 -13.12 -26.87 -4.41
CA VAL A 10 -13.21 -28.15 -5.15
C VAL A 10 -13.53 -27.97 -6.64
N HIS A 11 -14.52 -27.14 -7.00
CA HIS A 11 -14.89 -26.89 -8.40
C HIS A 11 -13.75 -26.27 -9.24
N MET A 12 -12.85 -25.52 -8.60
CA MET A 12 -11.66 -24.98 -9.26
C MET A 12 -10.61 -26.07 -9.47
N ILE A 13 -10.46 -27.01 -8.53
CA ILE A 13 -9.58 -28.18 -8.69
C ILE A 13 -10.04 -29.05 -9.86
N GLU A 14 -11.35 -29.29 -10.00
CA GLU A 14 -11.92 -29.99 -11.16
C GLU A 14 -11.59 -29.28 -12.48
N THR A 15 -11.67 -27.95 -12.48
CA THR A 15 -11.36 -27.13 -13.67
C THR A 15 -9.86 -27.19 -14.01
N ILE A 16 -8.98 -27.16 -13.02
CA ILE A 16 -7.53 -27.33 -13.21
C ILE A 16 -7.22 -28.72 -13.76
N ASN A 17 -7.83 -29.77 -13.21
CA ASN A 17 -7.63 -31.14 -13.68
C ASN A 17 -8.10 -31.33 -15.13
N LYS A 18 -9.22 -30.71 -15.53
CA LYS A 18 -9.66 -30.68 -16.94
C LYS A 18 -8.62 -29.99 -17.82
N LEU A 19 -8.11 -28.84 -17.39
CA LEU A 19 -7.10 -28.08 -18.11
C LEU A 19 -5.80 -28.88 -18.31
N VAL A 20 -5.29 -29.54 -17.27
CA VAL A 20 -4.09 -30.38 -17.35
C VAL A 20 -4.28 -31.57 -18.28
N ARG A 21 -5.46 -32.22 -18.24
CA ARG A 21 -5.78 -33.35 -19.14
C ARG A 21 -5.81 -32.90 -20.61
N THR A 22 -6.52 -31.82 -20.91
CA THR A 22 -6.60 -31.28 -22.28
C THR A 22 -5.25 -30.79 -22.78
N SER A 23 -4.42 -30.21 -21.91
CA SER A 23 -3.05 -29.81 -22.28
C SER A 23 -2.18 -31.01 -22.66
N ARG A 24 -2.22 -32.11 -21.88
CA ARG A 24 -1.51 -33.37 -22.23
C ARG A 24 -2.00 -33.98 -23.54
N GLN A 25 -3.32 -33.96 -23.78
CA GLN A 25 -3.89 -34.44 -25.03
C GLN A 25 -3.41 -33.58 -26.22
N PHE A 26 -3.42 -32.26 -26.09
CA PHE A 26 -2.92 -31.35 -27.11
C PHE A 26 -1.43 -31.59 -27.39
N LEU A 27 -0.61 -31.78 -26.35
CA LEU A 27 0.81 -32.08 -26.50
C LEU A 27 1.04 -33.38 -27.29
N HIS A 28 0.21 -34.41 -27.07
CA HIS A 28 0.32 -35.67 -27.80
C HIS A 28 -0.08 -35.54 -29.28
N GLU A 29 -1.13 -34.78 -29.58
CA GLU A 29 -1.64 -34.62 -30.94
C GLU A 29 -0.82 -33.63 -31.78
N GLN A 30 -0.33 -32.55 -31.19
CA GLN A 30 0.31 -31.43 -31.88
C GLN A 30 1.83 -31.35 -31.65
N GLY A 31 2.37 -32.17 -30.75
CA GLY A 31 3.80 -32.20 -30.43
C GLY A 31 4.34 -30.94 -29.72
N ARG A 32 3.46 -30.04 -29.27
CA ARG A 32 3.82 -28.81 -28.53
C ARG A 32 2.80 -28.47 -27.46
N GLU A 33 3.16 -27.59 -26.52
CA GLU A 33 2.22 -27.07 -25.53
C GLU A 33 1.16 -26.14 -26.18
N PRO A 34 -0.09 -26.17 -25.68
CA PRO A 34 -1.15 -25.31 -26.18
C PRO A 34 -1.01 -23.87 -25.67
N THR A 35 -1.43 -22.92 -26.50
CA THR A 35 -1.58 -21.52 -26.08
C THR A 35 -2.85 -21.33 -25.23
N PRO A 36 -2.93 -20.28 -24.38
CA PRO A 36 -4.14 -19.98 -23.62
C PRO A 36 -5.41 -19.80 -24.49
N GLU A 37 -5.24 -19.28 -25.70
CA GLU A 37 -6.29 -19.08 -26.72
C GLU A 37 -6.81 -20.42 -27.24
N GLU A 38 -5.93 -21.33 -27.64
CA GLU A 38 -6.30 -22.68 -28.08
C GLU A 38 -6.98 -23.49 -26.96
N MET A 39 -6.52 -23.33 -25.72
CA MET A 39 -7.15 -23.95 -24.55
C MET A 39 -8.56 -23.39 -24.29
N ALA A 40 -8.77 -22.09 -24.51
CA ALA A 40 -10.06 -21.45 -24.33
C ALA A 40 -11.10 -21.97 -25.33
N GLU A 41 -10.72 -22.07 -26.61
CA GLU A 41 -11.57 -22.64 -27.66
C GLU A 41 -11.89 -24.11 -27.39
N ARG A 42 -10.88 -24.90 -27.06
CA ARG A 42 -11.02 -26.35 -26.89
C ARG A 42 -11.85 -26.74 -25.65
N LEU A 43 -11.82 -25.92 -24.62
CA LEU A 43 -12.57 -26.12 -23.38
C LEU A 43 -13.90 -25.35 -23.35
N SER A 44 -14.23 -24.60 -24.40
CA SER A 44 -15.39 -23.69 -24.45
C SER A 44 -15.46 -22.76 -23.22
N MET A 45 -14.31 -22.22 -22.81
CA MET A 45 -14.18 -21.33 -21.67
C MET A 45 -13.65 -19.96 -22.10
N PRO A 46 -14.05 -18.86 -21.43
CA PRO A 46 -13.47 -17.55 -21.73
C PRO A 46 -11.96 -17.52 -21.50
N LEU A 47 -11.22 -16.86 -22.41
CA LEU A 47 -9.76 -16.74 -22.35
C LEU A 47 -9.25 -16.19 -21.01
N GLU A 48 -9.93 -15.18 -20.46
CA GLU A 48 -9.56 -14.63 -19.15
C GLU A 48 -9.64 -15.68 -18.03
N LYS A 49 -10.65 -16.54 -18.08
CA LYS A 49 -10.85 -17.60 -17.09
C LYS A 49 -9.72 -18.64 -17.20
N VAL A 50 -9.35 -19.02 -18.41
CA VAL A 50 -8.22 -19.94 -18.65
C VAL A 50 -6.92 -19.34 -18.11
N ARG A 51 -6.61 -18.08 -18.42
CA ARG A 51 -5.40 -17.40 -17.91
C ARG A 51 -5.37 -17.33 -16.39
N LYS A 52 -6.50 -17.03 -15.74
CA LYS A 52 -6.63 -17.01 -14.27
C LYS A 52 -6.42 -18.41 -13.68
N VAL A 53 -7.04 -19.44 -14.24
CA VAL A 53 -6.91 -20.83 -13.78
C VAL A 53 -5.47 -21.32 -13.93
N MET A 54 -4.81 -21.05 -15.07
CA MET A 54 -3.41 -21.39 -15.28
C MET A 54 -2.49 -20.71 -14.26
N LYS A 55 -2.77 -19.46 -13.88
CA LYS A 55 -2.01 -18.75 -12.84
C LYS A 55 -2.19 -19.37 -11.45
N ILE A 56 -3.42 -19.77 -11.11
CA ILE A 56 -3.75 -20.40 -9.81
C ILE A 56 -3.21 -21.83 -9.70
N ALA A 57 -3.15 -22.54 -10.82
CA ALA A 57 -2.66 -23.91 -10.89
C ALA A 57 -1.17 -24.04 -10.54
N LYS A 58 -0.38 -22.97 -10.72
CA LYS A 58 1.04 -22.94 -10.33
C LYS A 58 1.19 -23.12 -8.82
N GLU A 59 2.07 -24.01 -8.41
CA GLU A 59 2.42 -24.20 -7.00
C GLU A 59 3.43 -23.15 -6.56
N PRO A 60 3.37 -22.69 -5.30
CA PRO A 60 4.38 -21.79 -4.76
C PRO A 60 5.74 -22.47 -4.78
N ILE A 61 6.78 -21.69 -5.07
CA ILE A 61 8.17 -22.14 -5.06
C ILE A 61 8.71 -21.94 -3.64
N SER A 62 9.59 -22.84 -3.19
CA SER A 62 10.24 -22.69 -1.88
C SER A 62 11.18 -21.48 -1.89
N LEU A 63 11.21 -20.72 -0.79
CA LEU A 63 12.18 -19.64 -0.60
C LEU A 63 13.61 -20.19 -0.44
N GLU A 64 13.75 -21.44 -0.04
CA GLU A 64 15.03 -22.17 0.07
C GLU A 64 15.47 -22.77 -1.28
N THR A 65 14.80 -22.45 -2.39
CA THR A 65 15.26 -22.92 -3.70
C THR A 65 16.59 -22.23 -4.01
N PRO A 66 17.69 -22.98 -4.23
CA PRO A 66 18.99 -22.39 -4.53
C PRO A 66 18.93 -21.67 -5.89
N ILE A 67 19.65 -20.56 -6.00
CA ILE A 67 19.75 -19.76 -7.23
C ILE A 67 21.20 -19.72 -7.69
N GLY A 68 21.43 -20.13 -8.94
CA GLY A 68 22.76 -20.16 -9.53
C GLY A 68 23.59 -21.35 -9.07
N ASP A 69 24.89 -21.29 -9.35
CA ASP A 69 25.86 -22.33 -9.00
C ASP A 69 26.53 -22.07 -7.62
N GLU A 70 26.19 -20.97 -6.97
CA GLU A 70 26.71 -20.62 -5.64
C GLU A 70 25.84 -21.27 -4.57
N GLU A 71 26.44 -22.15 -3.76
CA GLU A 71 25.74 -22.99 -2.77
C GLU A 71 25.05 -22.20 -1.64
N ASP A 72 25.38 -20.92 -1.46
CA ASP A 72 24.86 -20.08 -0.35
C ASP A 72 23.70 -19.16 -0.75
N SER A 73 23.36 -19.06 -2.04
CA SER A 73 22.33 -18.11 -2.51
C SER A 73 20.96 -18.77 -2.67
N HIS A 74 19.97 -18.31 -1.90
CA HIS A 74 18.60 -18.83 -1.95
C HIS A 74 17.63 -17.80 -2.55
N LEU A 75 16.50 -18.24 -3.11
CA LEU A 75 15.46 -17.36 -3.66
C LEU A 75 14.97 -16.32 -2.64
N GLY A 76 14.87 -16.70 -1.37
CA GLY A 76 14.44 -15.82 -0.29
C GLY A 76 15.34 -14.59 -0.11
N ASP A 77 16.64 -14.71 -0.38
CA ASP A 77 17.61 -13.63 -0.17
C ASP A 77 17.42 -12.45 -1.13
N PHE A 78 16.71 -12.68 -2.24
CA PHE A 78 16.41 -11.68 -3.26
C PHE A 78 15.04 -11.02 -3.10
N ILE A 79 14.26 -11.42 -2.09
CA ILE A 79 12.93 -10.83 -1.85
C ILE A 79 13.09 -9.61 -0.96
N GLU A 80 12.98 -8.42 -1.54
CA GLU A 80 12.97 -7.17 -0.80
C GLU A 80 11.72 -7.05 0.10
N ASP A 81 11.90 -6.56 1.33
CA ASP A 81 10.79 -6.14 2.17
C ASP A 81 10.33 -4.73 1.79
N LYS A 82 9.23 -4.67 1.03
CA LYS A 82 8.60 -3.41 0.61
C LYS A 82 7.93 -2.64 1.75
N ASN A 83 7.73 -3.28 2.91
CA ASN A 83 7.14 -2.63 4.08
C ASN A 83 8.20 -2.08 5.03
N ALA A 84 9.49 -2.39 4.80
CA ALA A 84 10.57 -1.89 5.63
C ALA A 84 10.63 -0.36 5.54
N ILE A 85 10.66 0.29 6.70
CA ILE A 85 10.80 1.74 6.78
C ILE A 85 12.25 2.08 6.42
N ILE A 86 12.44 2.84 5.34
CA ILE A 86 13.75 3.30 4.92
C ILE A 86 14.28 4.29 5.97
N PRO A 87 15.51 4.10 6.51
CA PRO A 87 16.05 4.96 7.56
C PRO A 87 16.10 6.45 7.20
N VAL A 88 16.34 6.75 5.91
CA VAL A 88 16.33 8.11 5.37
C VAL A 88 14.93 8.72 5.47
N ASP A 89 13.90 7.99 5.05
CA ASP A 89 12.51 8.45 5.13
C ASP A 89 12.06 8.64 6.58
N ALA A 90 12.46 7.72 7.47
CA ALA A 90 12.22 7.86 8.91
C ALA A 90 12.86 9.14 9.47
N ALA A 91 14.11 9.44 9.08
CA ALA A 91 14.80 10.65 9.51
C ALA A 91 14.13 11.91 8.96
N ILE A 92 13.68 11.90 7.70
CA ILE A 92 12.93 13.01 7.09
C ILE A 92 11.60 13.24 7.83
N GLN A 93 10.85 12.18 8.12
CA GLN A 93 9.59 12.27 8.87
C GLN A 93 9.79 12.81 10.30
N ALA A 94 10.83 12.34 10.99
CA ALA A 94 11.20 12.84 12.31
C ALA A 94 11.55 14.34 12.27
N ASN A 95 12.36 14.75 11.29
CA ASN A 95 12.75 16.15 11.10
C ASN A 95 11.55 17.04 10.73
N LEU A 96 10.64 16.54 9.89
CA LEU A 96 9.38 17.21 9.55
C LEU A 96 8.53 17.43 10.81
N LYS A 97 8.36 16.40 11.63
CA LYS A 97 7.59 16.48 12.88
C LYS A 97 8.16 17.53 13.84
N GLU A 98 9.48 17.56 13.99
CA GLU A 98 10.16 18.55 14.83
C GLU A 98 9.98 19.97 14.26
N THR A 99 10.17 20.14 12.96
CA THR A 99 10.05 21.44 12.29
C THR A 99 8.63 21.98 12.38
N VAL A 100 7.60 21.15 12.12
CA VAL A 100 6.19 21.52 12.28
C VAL A 100 5.90 21.93 13.72
N THR A 101 6.38 21.17 14.71
CA THR A 101 6.21 21.50 16.13
C THR A 101 6.81 22.87 16.47
N ARG A 102 8.01 23.16 15.97
CA ARG A 102 8.70 24.43 16.18
C ARG A 102 7.99 25.61 15.49
N VAL A 103 7.45 25.38 14.30
CA VAL A 103 6.69 26.40 13.56
C VAL A 103 5.34 26.68 14.22
N LEU A 104 4.65 25.65 14.70
CA LEU A 104 3.38 25.81 15.43
C LEU A 104 3.57 26.58 16.73
N ALA A 105 4.68 26.35 17.45
CA ALA A 105 5.04 27.10 18.65
C ALA A 105 5.26 28.61 18.43
N SER A 106 5.41 29.06 17.17
CA SER A 106 5.50 30.49 16.83
C SER A 106 4.15 31.17 16.65
N LEU A 107 3.05 30.42 16.69
CA LEU A 107 1.68 30.95 16.69
C LEU A 107 1.26 31.33 18.11
N THR A 108 0.11 31.98 18.24
CA THR A 108 -0.46 32.19 19.58
C THR A 108 -0.91 30.85 20.17
N PRO A 109 -0.88 30.65 21.50
CA PRO A 109 -1.25 29.37 22.13
C PRO A 109 -2.64 28.86 21.71
N ARG A 110 -3.57 29.78 21.44
CA ARG A 110 -4.91 29.46 20.95
C ARG A 110 -4.90 28.98 19.50
N GLU A 111 -4.14 29.63 18.61
CA GLU A 111 -4.01 29.21 17.21
C GLU A 111 -3.28 27.88 17.08
N GLU A 112 -2.19 27.68 17.84
CA GLU A 112 -1.46 26.42 17.88
C GLU A 112 -2.35 25.26 18.32
N ARG A 113 -3.08 25.42 19.42
CA ARG A 113 -3.91 24.35 19.98
C ARG A 113 -5.09 24.01 19.07
N VAL A 114 -5.70 25.00 18.41
CA VAL A 114 -6.71 24.77 17.37
C VAL A 114 -6.13 23.95 16.20
N LEU A 115 -4.95 24.30 15.69
CA LEU A 115 -4.33 23.54 14.58
C LEU A 115 -3.93 22.12 15.00
N ARG A 116 -3.32 21.95 16.18
CA ARG A 116 -2.94 20.62 16.68
C ARG A 116 -4.13 19.69 16.81
N MET A 117 -5.24 20.18 17.36
CA MET A 117 -6.47 19.40 17.48
C MET A 117 -7.12 19.10 16.14
N ARG A 118 -7.16 20.08 15.22
CA ARG A 118 -7.77 19.91 13.89
C ARG A 118 -7.04 18.90 13.01
N PHE A 119 -5.72 18.80 13.15
CA PHE A 119 -4.88 17.93 12.32
C PHE A 119 -4.28 16.74 13.08
N GLY A 120 -4.67 16.52 14.34
CA GLY A 120 -4.15 15.42 15.17
C GLY A 120 -2.65 15.50 15.50
N ILE A 121 -2.04 16.70 15.44
CA ILE A 121 -0.58 16.86 15.61
C ILE A 121 -0.21 16.69 17.09
N GLY A 122 0.36 15.54 17.43
CA GLY A 122 0.69 15.17 18.81
C GLY A 122 -0.51 14.67 19.61
N MET A 123 -1.58 14.25 18.92
CA MET A 123 -2.77 13.65 19.50
C MET A 123 -3.08 12.32 18.79
N ASN A 124 -3.90 11.47 19.42
CA ASN A 124 -4.25 10.17 18.86
C ASN A 124 -5.21 10.28 17.66
N THR A 125 -6.03 11.35 17.62
CA THR A 125 -7.05 11.57 16.60
C THR A 125 -7.16 13.06 16.26
N ASP A 126 -7.57 13.33 15.03
CA ASP A 126 -8.02 14.64 14.60
C ASP A 126 -9.44 14.92 15.13
N HIS A 127 -9.78 16.21 15.24
CA HIS A 127 -11.07 16.67 15.75
C HIS A 127 -11.77 17.55 14.72
N THR A 128 -13.09 17.45 14.64
CA THR A 128 -13.91 18.29 13.77
C THR A 128 -13.96 19.74 14.24
N LEU A 129 -14.33 20.67 13.36
CA LEU A 129 -14.50 22.10 13.73
C LEU A 129 -15.50 22.30 14.88
N GLU A 130 -16.50 21.44 14.97
CA GLU A 130 -17.54 21.49 16.00
C GLU A 130 -17.02 21.00 17.35
N GLU A 131 -16.32 19.87 17.38
CA GLU A 131 -15.67 19.33 18.59
C GLU A 131 -14.63 20.29 19.16
N VAL A 132 -13.81 20.90 18.28
CA VAL A 132 -12.87 21.95 18.68
C VAL A 132 -13.64 23.17 19.20
N GLY A 133 -14.75 23.55 18.56
CA GLY A 133 -15.60 24.65 19.01
C GLY A 133 -16.14 24.44 20.42
N GLN A 134 -16.61 23.24 20.72
CA GLN A 134 -17.10 22.85 22.05
C GLN A 134 -16.00 22.98 23.12
N GLN A 135 -14.79 22.46 22.85
CA GLN A 135 -13.67 22.56 23.81
C GLN A 135 -13.19 23.99 24.08
N PHE A 136 -13.28 24.88 23.09
CA PHE A 136 -12.90 26.29 23.22
C PHE A 136 -14.07 27.20 23.60
N SER A 137 -15.25 26.64 23.86
CA SER A 137 -16.51 27.36 24.14
C SER A 137 -16.80 28.47 23.11
N VAL A 138 -16.61 28.17 21.83
CA VAL A 138 -16.86 29.09 20.71
C VAL A 138 -17.60 28.40 19.58
N THR A 139 -18.23 29.21 18.73
CA THR A 139 -18.94 28.68 17.56
C THR A 139 -18.00 28.00 16.57
N ARG A 140 -18.53 27.03 15.82
CA ARG A 140 -17.83 26.36 14.71
C ARG A 140 -17.18 27.36 13.74
N GLU A 141 -17.93 28.40 13.37
CA GLU A 141 -17.45 29.42 12.44
C GLU A 141 -16.27 30.22 13.03
N ARG A 142 -16.25 30.43 14.34
CA ARG A 142 -15.13 31.09 15.01
C ARG A 142 -13.86 30.25 14.94
N ILE A 143 -13.95 28.92 15.10
CA ILE A 143 -12.79 28.03 14.92
C ILE A 143 -12.29 28.08 13.48
N ARG A 144 -13.20 28.05 12.48
CA ARG A 144 -12.84 28.16 11.06
C ARG A 144 -12.07 29.44 10.75
N GLN A 145 -12.49 30.57 11.34
CA GLN A 145 -11.77 31.84 11.19
C GLN A 145 -10.37 31.81 11.82
N ILE A 146 -10.23 31.21 13.01
CA ILE A 146 -8.94 31.05 13.70
C ILE A 146 -8.00 30.18 12.86
N GLU A 147 -8.51 29.07 12.32
CA GLU A 147 -7.77 28.17 11.42
C GLU A 147 -7.27 28.92 10.17
N ALA A 148 -8.17 29.61 9.47
CA ALA A 148 -7.81 30.38 8.27
C ALA A 148 -6.76 31.47 8.56
N LYS A 149 -6.87 32.16 9.71
CA LYS A 149 -5.90 33.16 10.15
C LYS A 149 -4.55 32.55 10.48
N ALA A 150 -4.53 31.41 11.18
CA ALA A 150 -3.32 30.69 11.52
C ALA A 150 -2.61 30.18 10.26
N LEU A 151 -3.33 29.57 9.32
CA LEU A 151 -2.79 29.13 8.04
C LEU A 151 -2.23 30.31 7.23
N ARG A 152 -2.89 31.47 7.22
CA ARG A 152 -2.38 32.69 6.57
C ARG A 152 -1.04 33.14 7.17
N LYS A 153 -0.89 33.07 8.50
CA LYS A 153 0.39 33.37 9.17
C LYS A 153 1.48 32.37 8.82
N LEU A 154 1.14 31.08 8.74
CA LEU A 154 2.08 30.01 8.36
C LEU A 154 2.54 30.10 6.91
N LYS A 155 1.69 30.61 6.00
CA LYS A 155 2.04 30.84 4.59
C LYS A 155 3.06 31.96 4.37
N HIS A 156 3.25 32.85 5.34
CA HIS A 156 4.19 33.97 5.22
C HIS A 156 5.63 33.46 5.02
N PRO A 157 6.44 34.04 4.09
CA PRO A 157 7.77 33.54 3.73
C PRO A 157 8.73 33.28 4.90
N SER A 158 8.63 34.07 5.96
CA SER A 158 9.47 33.91 7.16
C SER A 158 9.27 32.57 7.87
N ARG A 159 8.07 31.98 7.78
CA ARG A 159 7.71 30.69 8.40
C ARG A 159 7.64 29.57 7.37
N SER A 160 7.09 29.85 6.18
CA SER A 160 6.92 28.83 5.13
C SER A 160 8.23 28.36 4.52
N ARG A 161 9.31 29.16 4.50
CA ARG A 161 10.61 28.74 3.95
C ARG A 161 11.17 27.48 4.63
N LYS A 162 10.96 27.32 5.94
CA LYS A 162 11.39 26.13 6.70
C LYS A 162 10.56 24.88 6.40
N MET A 163 9.33 25.05 5.92
CA MET A 163 8.42 23.95 5.60
C MET A 163 8.45 23.61 4.10
N ARG A 164 8.81 24.57 3.24
CA ARG A 164 8.90 24.38 1.79
C ARG A 164 9.97 23.37 1.38
N SER A 165 11.05 23.24 2.14
CA SER A 165 12.09 22.24 1.88
C SER A 165 11.58 20.79 1.97
N PHE A 166 10.41 20.55 2.56
CA PHE A 166 9.76 19.24 2.60
C PHE A 166 8.73 19.03 1.48
N LEU A 167 8.48 20.05 0.66
CA LEU A 167 7.56 19.99 -0.49
C LEU A 167 8.29 19.77 -1.82
N ASP A 168 9.60 20.03 -1.88
CA ASP A 168 10.42 19.87 -3.08
C ASP A 168 10.86 18.40 -3.27
N GLN A 169 9.87 17.51 -3.42
CA GLN A 169 10.00 16.21 -4.09
C GLN A 169 9.29 16.25 -5.43
#